data_AF-A0A6G1R2J2-F1
#
_entry.id   AF-A0A6G1R2J2-F1
#
_cell.length_a   1.000
_cell.length_b   1.000
_cell.length_c   1.000
_cell.angle_alpha   90.00
_cell.angle_beta   90.00
_cell.angle_gamma   90.00
#
_symmetry.space_group_name_H-M   'P 1'
#
loop_
_entity.id
_entity.type
_entity.pdbx_description
1 polymer ?
#
loop_
_entity_poly.entity_id
_entity_poly.type
_entity_poly.pdbx_seq_one_letter_code
_entity_poly.pdbx_strand_id
1 'polypeptide(L)'
;LTSRFTSIVRLCAIDYPERDQLQTIYAAYLQPVLQKNLKSHPVWGSSPKIHQLAGSMVQVYEQIRAKFTVDDHSHYLFTPCILTQWVLGLFRYDLAGGTLTQTADHVLEIVAYEARRLFR
;
A
#
# COMPACT_ATOMS: atom_id res chain seq x y z
N LEU A 1 25.40 8.84 -20.88
CA LEU A 1 24.71 9.88 -21.69
C LEU A 1 25.73 10.93 -22.09
N THR A 2 25.84 11.31 -23.37
CA THR A 2 26.82 12.31 -23.83
C THR A 2 26.29 13.73 -23.65
N SER A 3 27.20 14.69 -23.39
CA SER A 3 26.83 16.11 -23.23
C SER A 3 26.10 16.68 -24.45
N ARG A 4 26.53 16.31 -25.67
CA ARG A 4 25.87 16.68 -26.94
C ARG A 4 24.42 16.23 -27.01
N PHE A 5 24.09 15.06 -26.45
CA PHE A 5 22.72 14.55 -26.41
C PHE A 5 21.88 15.30 -25.36
N THR A 6 22.40 15.42 -24.13
CA THR A 6 21.68 16.06 -23.01
C THR A 6 21.50 17.56 -23.20
N SER A 7 22.29 18.22 -24.05
CA SER A 7 22.13 19.65 -24.36
C SER A 7 21.01 19.92 -25.38
N ILE A 8 20.57 18.92 -26.14
CA ILE A 8 19.52 19.05 -27.16
C ILE A 8 18.15 18.75 -26.56
N VAL A 9 18.07 17.78 -25.64
CA VAL A 9 16.81 17.33 -25.04
C VAL A 9 16.56 17.97 -23.68
N ARG A 10 15.30 18.28 -23.36
CA ARG A 10 14.91 18.72 -22.02
C ARG A 10 14.76 17.51 -21.10
N LEU A 11 15.30 17.62 -19.89
CA LEU A 11 15.27 16.57 -18.88
C LEU A 11 14.73 17.17 -17.58
N CYS A 12 13.89 16.41 -16.87
CA CYS A 12 13.51 16.68 -15.50
C CYS A 12 13.65 15.40 -14.67
N ALA A 13 13.96 15.57 -13.39
CA ALA A 13 13.97 14.49 -12.41
C ALA A 13 12.80 14.70 -11.44
N ILE A 14 12.18 13.59 -11.03
CA ILE A 14 11.09 13.58 -10.06
C ILE A 14 11.46 12.54 -9.01
N ASP A 15 11.39 12.95 -7.74
CA ASP A 15 11.71 12.08 -6.62
C ASP A 15 10.52 11.22 -6.23
N TYR A 16 10.79 10.21 -5.40
CA TYR A 16 9.73 9.40 -4.81
C TYR A 16 8.85 10.26 -3.88
N PRO A 17 7.54 10.00 -3.84
CA PRO A 17 6.64 10.66 -2.90
C PRO A 17 7.04 10.38 -1.46
N GLU A 18 6.88 11.39 -0.61
CA GLU A 18 7.12 11.29 0.83
C GLU A 18 6.09 10.39 1.52
N ARG A 19 6.40 9.96 2.74
CA ARG A 19 5.54 9.11 3.56
C ARG A 19 4.11 9.65 3.68
N ASP A 20 3.96 10.94 3.97
CA ASP A 20 2.65 11.57 4.19
C ASP A 20 1.83 11.62 2.89
N GLN A 21 2.51 11.85 1.76
CA GLN A 21 1.89 11.82 0.44
C GLN A 21 1.44 10.39 0.09
N LEU A 22 2.29 9.39 0.34
CA LEU A 22 1.95 7.98 0.15
C LEU A 22 0.76 7.55 1.01
N GLN A 23 0.74 7.97 2.27
CA GLN A 23 -0.37 7.67 3.17
C GLN A 23 -1.68 8.26 2.64
N THR A 24 -1.65 9.51 2.18
CA THR A 24 -2.83 10.18 1.60
C THR A 24 -3.33 9.46 0.34
N ILE A 25 -2.39 9.10 -0.56
CA ILE A 25 -2.71 8.37 -1.79
C ILE A 25 -3.34 7.01 -1.47
N TYR A 26 -2.70 6.20 -0.62
CA TYR A 26 -3.20 4.85 -0.34
C TYR A 26 -4.45 4.84 0.54
N ALA A 27 -4.66 5.85 1.38
CA ALA A 27 -5.93 6.04 2.08
C ALA A 27 -7.08 6.28 1.09
N ALA A 28 -6.87 7.14 0.07
CA ALA A 28 -7.85 7.40 -0.97
C ALA A 28 -8.16 6.16 -1.82
N TYR A 29 -7.17 5.28 -2.05
CA TYR A 29 -7.38 3.99 -2.73
C TYR A 29 -8.10 2.95 -1.86
N LEU A 30 -7.79 2.88 -0.56
CA LEU A 30 -8.42 1.95 0.37
C LEU A 30 -9.87 2.30 0.67
N GLN A 31 -10.23 3.58 0.64
CA GLN A 31 -11.57 4.06 0.93
C GLN A 31 -12.65 3.34 0.08
N PRO A 32 -12.60 3.34 -1.26
CA PRO A 32 -13.60 2.63 -2.07
C PRO A 32 -13.54 1.10 -1.91
N VAL A 33 -12.36 0.52 -1.65
CA VAL A 33 -12.19 -0.93 -1.41
C VAL A 33 -13.00 -1.35 -0.20
N LEU A 34 -12.84 -0.65 0.92
CA LEU A 34 -13.49 -0.97 2.19
C LEU A 34 -14.97 -0.56 2.15
N GLN A 35 -15.30 0.61 1.59
CA GLN A 35 -16.68 1.10 1.51
C GLN A 35 -17.57 0.27 0.58
N LYS A 36 -17.02 -0.54 -0.33
CA LYS A 36 -17.83 -1.43 -1.17
C LYS A 36 -18.66 -2.41 -0.32
N ASN A 37 -18.07 -2.95 0.74
CA ASN A 37 -18.64 -4.04 1.54
C ASN A 37 -18.88 -3.66 3.02
N LEU A 38 -18.10 -2.72 3.56
CA LEU A 38 -18.02 -2.43 5.00
C LEU A 38 -18.50 -1.02 5.37
N LYS A 39 -19.35 -0.38 4.53
CA LYS A 39 -19.89 0.98 4.79
C LYS A 39 -20.56 1.15 6.15
N SER A 40 -21.28 0.13 6.62
CA SER A 40 -21.99 0.12 7.90
C SER A 40 -21.15 -0.44 9.06
N HIS A 41 -19.90 -0.83 8.82
CA HIS A 41 -19.05 -1.43 9.85
C HIS A 41 -18.56 -0.36 10.84
N PRO A 42 -18.65 -0.59 12.17
CA PRO A 42 -18.33 0.42 13.19
C PRO A 42 -16.88 0.91 13.15
N VAL A 43 -15.93 0.08 12.70
CA VAL A 43 -14.51 0.44 12.65
C VAL A 43 -14.06 0.87 11.25
N TRP A 44 -14.56 0.19 10.21
CA TRP A 44 -14.04 0.31 8.84
C TRP A 44 -14.86 1.26 7.97
N GLY A 45 -16.04 1.68 8.42
CA GLY A 45 -16.77 2.80 7.84
C GLY A 45 -16.16 4.16 8.19
N SER A 46 -15.27 4.22 9.18
CA SER A 46 -14.64 5.46 9.65
C SER A 46 -13.42 5.83 8.81
N SER A 47 -13.49 6.94 8.09
CA SER A 47 -12.38 7.50 7.29
C SER A 47 -11.03 7.62 8.04
N PRO A 48 -10.97 8.14 9.29
CA PRO A 48 -9.69 8.22 10.02
C PRO A 48 -9.07 6.84 10.32
N LYS A 49 -9.88 5.80 10.48
CA LYS A 49 -9.35 4.43 10.66
C LYS A 49 -8.77 3.86 9.39
N ILE A 50 -9.35 4.18 8.23
CA ILE A 50 -8.80 3.84 6.91
C ILE A 50 -7.46 4.56 6.70
N HIS A 51 -7.38 5.84 7.06
CA HIS A 51 -6.14 6.61 6.99
C HIS A 51 -5.06 6.06 7.94
N GLN A 52 -5.45 5.60 9.13
CA GLN A 52 -4.54 4.92 10.06
C GLN A 52 -4.00 3.61 9.46
N LEU A 53 -4.86 2.79 8.84
CA LEU A 53 -4.46 1.56 8.17
C LEU A 53 -3.47 1.83 7.04
N ALA A 54 -3.74 2.81 6.18
CA ALA A 54 -2.83 3.23 5.10
C ALA A 54 -1.45 3.61 5.67
N GLY A 55 -1.42 4.36 6.77
CA GLY A 55 -0.18 4.73 7.45
C GLY A 55 0.60 3.53 7.96
N SER A 56 -0.07 2.53 8.53
CA SER A 56 0.55 1.28 8.95
C SER A 56 1.11 0.48 7.77
N MET A 57 0.42 0.43 6.62
CA MET A 57 0.91 -0.24 5.41
C MET A 57 2.17 0.44 4.86
N VAL A 58 2.16 1.78 4.77
CA VAL A 58 3.33 2.57 4.35
C VAL A 58 4.51 2.37 5.32
N GLN A 59 4.24 2.34 6.63
CA GLN A 59 5.28 2.08 7.62
C GLN A 59 5.94 0.70 7.45
N VAL A 60 5.16 -0.35 7.20
CA VAL A 60 5.69 -1.70 6.93
C VAL A 60 6.59 -1.67 5.68
N TYR A 61 6.13 -1.02 4.61
CA TYR A 61 6.92 -0.86 3.39
C TYR A 61 8.25 -0.14 3.62
N GLU A 62 8.25 0.97 4.37
CA GLU A 62 9.47 1.71 4.68
C GLU A 62 10.45 0.89 5.52
N GLN A 63 9.95 0.15 6.52
CA GLN A 63 10.79 -0.71 7.36
C GLN A 63 11.41 -1.86 6.57
N ILE A 64 10.67 -2.47 5.64
CA ILE A 64 11.17 -3.52 4.76
C ILE A 64 12.24 -2.94 3.82
N ARG A 65 11.95 -1.82 3.16
CA ARG A 65 12.92 -1.16 2.26
C ARG A 65 14.20 -0.73 2.99
N ALA A 66 14.09 -0.31 4.25
CA ALA A 66 15.25 0.08 5.05
C ALA A 66 16.08 -1.12 5.53
N LYS A 67 15.44 -2.27 5.77
CA LYS A 67 16.10 -3.47 6.31
C LYS A 67 16.67 -4.39 5.24
N PHE A 68 16.03 -4.46 4.08
CA PHE A 68 16.40 -5.36 3.00
C PHE A 68 16.83 -4.54 1.79
N THR A 69 18.12 -4.56 1.48
CA THR A 69 18.70 -3.75 0.41
C THR A 69 19.17 -4.61 -0.76
N VAL A 70 19.35 -3.98 -1.91
CA VAL A 70 19.91 -4.63 -3.11
C VAL A 70 21.34 -5.15 -2.86
N ASP A 71 22.05 -4.55 -1.89
CA ASP A 71 23.38 -4.97 -1.47
C ASP A 71 23.36 -6.35 -0.79
N ASP A 72 22.28 -6.72 -0.10
CA ASP A 72 22.10 -8.07 0.45
C ASP A 72 21.84 -9.07 -0.67
N HIS A 73 20.83 -8.78 -1.51
CA HIS A 73 20.45 -9.61 -2.65
C HIS A 73 19.89 -8.76 -3.80
N SER A 74 20.29 -9.08 -5.02
CA SER A 74 19.92 -8.32 -6.23
C SER A 74 18.42 -8.23 -6.52
N HIS A 75 17.61 -9.14 -5.98
CA HIS A 75 16.16 -9.19 -6.19
C HIS A 75 15.35 -8.38 -5.17
N TYR A 76 16.00 -7.74 -4.18
CA TYR A 76 15.34 -6.89 -3.19
C TYR A 76 15.03 -5.50 -3.76
N LEU A 77 14.12 -5.46 -4.73
CA LEU A 77 13.62 -4.23 -5.35
C LEU A 77 12.24 -3.87 -4.79
N PHE A 78 12.22 -3.04 -3.76
CA PHE A 78 10.98 -2.53 -3.17
C PHE A 78 10.61 -1.16 -3.75
N THR A 79 9.53 -1.12 -4.54
CA THR A 79 8.97 0.11 -5.12
C THR A 79 7.53 0.33 -4.63
N PRO A 80 6.98 1.56 -4.74
CA PRO A 80 5.58 1.82 -4.40
C PRO A 80 4.58 0.95 -5.18
N CYS A 81 4.99 0.35 -6.30
CA CYS A 81 4.17 -0.62 -7.03
C CYS A 81 3.68 -1.78 -6.13
N ILE A 82 4.48 -2.20 -5.15
CA ILE A 82 4.11 -3.26 -4.20
C ILE A 82 2.95 -2.80 -3.31
N LEU A 83 2.96 -1.55 -2.83
CA LEU A 83 1.84 -0.98 -2.06
C LEU A 83 0.56 -0.93 -2.91
N THR A 84 0.67 -0.57 -4.19
CA THR A 84 -0.47 -0.59 -5.11
C THR A 84 -1.00 -2.00 -5.32
N GLN A 85 -0.11 -2.99 -5.53
CA GLN A 85 -0.50 -4.40 -5.65
C GLN A 85 -1.15 -4.92 -4.37
N TRP A 86 -0.68 -4.50 -3.21
CA TRP A 86 -1.26 -4.86 -1.91
C TRP A 86 -2.70 -4.35 -1.78
N VAL A 87 -2.94 -3.06 -2.05
CA VAL A 87 -4.29 -2.47 -1.98
C VAL A 87 -5.21 -3.08 -3.03
N LEU A 88 -4.74 -3.28 -4.27
CA LEU A 88 -5.54 -3.89 -5.33
C LEU A 88 -5.83 -5.38 -5.06
N GLY A 89 -4.92 -6.09 -4.39
CA GLY A 89 -5.11 -7.48 -3.97
C GLY A 89 -6.31 -7.66 -3.06
N LEU A 90 -6.61 -6.66 -2.22
CA LEU A 90 -7.77 -6.68 -1.32
C LEU A 90 -9.11 -6.73 -2.05
N PHE A 91 -9.20 -6.24 -3.30
CA PHE A 91 -10.44 -6.34 -4.10
C PHE A 91 -10.87 -7.78 -4.40
N ARG A 92 -9.93 -8.74 -4.30
CA ARG A 92 -10.20 -10.15 -4.58
C ARG A 92 -10.88 -10.87 -3.42
N TYR A 93 -10.85 -10.29 -2.22
CA TYR A 93 -11.41 -10.88 -1.02
C TYR A 93 -12.85 -10.44 -0.84
N ASP A 94 -13.68 -11.38 -0.39
CA ASP A 94 -15.01 -11.04 0.08
C ASP A 94 -14.93 -10.50 1.52
N LEU A 95 -14.80 -9.17 1.61
CA LEU A 95 -14.78 -8.45 2.88
C LEU A 95 -16.18 -8.38 3.53
N ALA A 96 -17.24 -8.77 2.83
CA ALA A 96 -18.62 -8.72 3.34
C ALA A 96 -19.00 -9.96 4.16
N GLY A 97 -18.03 -10.85 4.46
CA GLY A 97 -18.23 -12.14 5.13
C GLY A 97 -19.36 -12.08 6.15
N GLY A 98 -20.24 -13.09 6.12
CA GLY A 98 -21.53 -13.12 6.83
C GLY A 98 -21.50 -12.66 8.30
N THR A 99 -22.67 -12.50 8.91
CA THR A 99 -22.90 -11.86 10.24
C THR A 99 -21.98 -12.27 11.40
N LEU A 100 -21.23 -13.39 11.30
CA LEU A 100 -20.28 -13.90 12.28
C LEU A 100 -18.80 -13.45 12.05
N THR A 101 -18.46 -12.95 10.86
CA THR A 101 -17.09 -12.55 10.43
C THR A 101 -16.88 -11.04 10.33
N GLN A 102 -17.87 -10.24 10.74
CA GLN A 102 -17.77 -8.77 10.78
C GLN A 102 -16.98 -8.26 11.99
N THR A 103 -15.87 -8.92 12.33
CA THR A 103 -14.93 -8.41 13.34
C THR A 103 -13.85 -7.58 12.65
N ALA A 104 -13.32 -6.57 13.35
CA ALA A 104 -12.22 -5.77 12.83
C ALA A 104 -10.99 -6.65 12.48
N ASP A 105 -10.82 -7.75 13.22
CA ASP A 105 -9.70 -8.68 13.08
C ASP A 105 -9.68 -9.42 11.74
N HIS A 106 -10.85 -9.74 11.17
CA HIS A 106 -10.90 -10.48 9.91
C HIS A 106 -10.29 -9.67 8.74
N VAL A 107 -10.57 -8.37 8.69
CA VAL A 107 -9.98 -7.47 7.68
C VAL A 107 -8.47 -7.35 7.89
N LEU A 108 -8.02 -7.25 9.15
CA LEU A 108 -6.59 -7.20 9.46
C LEU A 108 -5.87 -8.51 9.09
N GLU A 109 -6.51 -9.65 9.29
CA GLU A 109 -5.97 -10.96 8.91
C GLU A 109 -5.78 -11.07 7.39
N ILE A 110 -6.78 -10.63 6.61
CA ILE A 110 -6.68 -10.58 5.14
C ILE A 110 -5.54 -9.64 4.70
N VAL A 111 -5.46 -8.45 5.30
CA VAL A 111 -4.40 -7.47 5.00
C VAL A 111 -3.03 -8.05 5.31
N ALA A 112 -2.87 -8.71 6.46
CA ALA A 112 -1.62 -9.34 6.88
C ALA A 112 -1.25 -10.54 5.99
N TYR A 113 -2.23 -11.33 5.56
CA TYR A 113 -2.03 -12.43 4.63
C TYR A 113 -1.55 -11.93 3.26
N GLU A 114 -2.17 -10.89 2.71
CA GLU A 114 -1.70 -10.26 1.48
C GLU A 114 -0.30 -9.68 1.62
N ALA A 115 0.00 -9.03 2.75
CA ALA A 115 1.35 -8.52 3.03
C ALA A 115 2.37 -9.65 2.98
N ARG A 116 2.05 -10.77 3.65
CA ARG A 116 2.91 -11.94 3.67
C ARG A 116 3.13 -12.50 2.27
N ARG A 117 2.10 -12.56 1.41
CA ARG A 117 2.26 -13.05 0.04
C ARG A 117 3.17 -12.15 -0.82
N LEU A 118 3.18 -10.84 -0.56
CA LEU A 118 3.95 -9.89 -1.35
C LEU A 118 5.40 -9.74 -0.87
N PHE A 119 5.65 -9.89 0.44
CA PHE A 119 6.94 -9.62 1.05
C PHE A 119 7.72 -10.88 1.49
N ARG A 120 7.12 -12.08 1.48
CA ARG A 120 7.75 -13.35 1.86
C ARG A 120 7.93 -14.26 0.65
#